data_AF-A0A257LEU6-F1
#
_entry.id   AF-A0A257LEU6-F1
#
_cell.length_a   1.000
_cell.length_b   1.000
_cell.length_c   1.000
_cell.angle_alpha   90.00
_cell.angle_beta   90.00
_cell.angle_gamma   90.00
#
_symmetry.space_group_name_H-M   'P 1'
#
loop_
_entity.id
_entity.type
_entity.pdbx_description
1 polymer ?
#
loop_
_entity_poly.entity_id
_entity_poly.type
_entity_poly.pdbx_seq_one_letter_code
_entity_poly.pdbx_strand_id
1 'polypeptide(L)'
;MSKPKPAPLPAGTVVGGYQVVKKLAAGGFGVVYLAEDAERHNVAIKEYLPASLAERSPGELTPKVKPEKQPLYRLGLKSFFEEGRSLAQISHPSVVSVLNFFRENETVYMVMNYLQGDTLQDFIVTARDLKR
;
A
#
# COMPACT_ATOMS: atom_id res chain seq x y z
N MET A 1 23.35 -6.11 -5.37
CA MET A 1 22.83 -5.67 -4.04
C MET A 1 21.46 -5.06 -4.23
N SER A 2 20.39 -5.70 -3.77
CA SER A 2 19.04 -5.12 -3.78
C SER A 2 19.04 -3.88 -2.88
N LYS A 3 18.61 -2.72 -3.38
CA LYS A 3 18.45 -1.52 -2.54
C LYS A 3 17.52 -1.83 -1.36
N PRO A 4 17.80 -1.29 -0.16
CA PRO A 4 16.92 -1.49 0.99
C PRO A 4 15.53 -0.94 0.67
N LYS A 5 14.49 -1.73 0.96
CA LYS A 5 13.10 -1.29 0.80
C LYS A 5 12.81 -0.21 1.85
N PRO A 6 12.03 0.83 1.53
CA PRO A 6 11.59 1.83 2.50
C PRO A 6 10.93 1.18 3.72
N ALA A 7 11.18 1.73 4.91
CA ALA A 7 10.54 1.26 6.13
C ALA A 7 9.01 1.41 6.02
N PRO A 8 8.20 0.45 6.50
CA PRO A 8 6.74 0.60 6.58
C PRO A 8 6.35 1.62 7.66
N LEU A 9 5.10 2.08 7.62
CA LEU A 9 4.49 2.80 8.73
C LEU A 9 4.48 1.91 10.00
N PRO A 10 4.79 2.46 11.19
CA PRO A 10 4.64 1.76 12.45
C PRO A 10 3.18 1.31 12.72
N ALA A 11 3.02 0.25 13.50
CA ALA A 11 1.71 -0.10 14.06
C ALA A 11 1.23 1.02 15.00
N GLY A 12 -0.07 1.31 14.98
CA GLY A 12 -0.68 2.41 15.72
C GLY A 12 -0.62 3.76 15.02
N THR A 13 0.12 3.90 13.90
CA THR A 13 0.06 5.12 13.09
C THR A 13 -1.34 5.31 12.53
N VAL A 14 -1.88 6.52 12.65
CA VAL A 14 -3.17 6.90 12.06
C VAL A 14 -2.93 7.68 10.77
N VAL A 15 -3.59 7.27 9.68
CA VAL A 15 -3.59 7.97 8.39
C VAL A 15 -5.01 8.03 7.84
N GLY A 16 -5.48 9.21 7.45
CA GLY A 16 -6.83 9.42 6.91
C GLY A 16 -7.96 8.94 7.82
N GLY A 17 -7.73 8.88 9.13
CA GLY A 17 -8.68 8.35 10.13
C GLY A 17 -8.62 6.83 10.34
N TYR A 18 -7.72 6.12 9.65
CA TYR A 18 -7.53 4.68 9.80
C TYR A 18 -6.28 4.37 10.62
N GLN A 19 -6.37 3.46 11.57
CA GLN A 19 -5.24 3.04 12.39
C GLN A 19 -4.53 1.84 11.76
N VAL A 20 -3.25 1.98 11.45
CA VAL A 20 -2.42 0.89 10.93
C VAL A 20 -2.24 -0.19 12.01
N VAL A 21 -2.63 -1.42 11.70
CA VAL A 21 -2.46 -2.57 12.59
C VAL A 21 -1.11 -3.24 12.31
N LYS A 22 -0.87 -3.61 11.04
CA LYS A 22 0.39 -4.23 10.62
C LYS A 22 0.62 -4.10 9.12
N LYS A 23 1.87 -4.23 8.70
CA LYS A 23 2.22 -4.43 7.29
C LYS A 23 1.74 -5.81 6.81
N LEU A 24 1.10 -5.85 5.64
CA LEU A 24 0.73 -7.08 4.93
C LEU A 24 1.76 -7.42 3.85
N ALA A 25 2.11 -6.45 3.00
CA ALA A 25 3.00 -6.69 1.86
C ALA A 25 3.85 -5.47 1.50
N ALA A 26 4.94 -5.68 0.77
CA ALA A 26 5.72 -4.60 0.15
C ALA A 26 6.25 -5.02 -1.22
N GLY A 27 5.78 -4.33 -2.25
CA GLY A 27 6.17 -4.53 -3.64
C GLY A 27 7.05 -3.39 -4.17
N GLY A 28 7.28 -3.37 -5.49
CA GLY A 28 8.09 -2.33 -6.14
C GLY A 28 7.42 -0.94 -6.16
N PHE A 29 6.09 -0.89 -6.04
CA PHE A 29 5.30 0.34 -6.14
C PHE A 29 4.84 0.91 -4.80
N GLY A 30 4.94 0.14 -3.72
CA GLY A 30 4.38 0.57 -2.45
C GLY A 30 4.27 -0.52 -1.40
N VAL A 31 3.61 -0.16 -0.32
CA VAL A 31 3.41 -1.00 0.87
C VAL A 31 1.91 -1.15 1.10
N VAL A 32 1.47 -2.34 1.47
CA VAL A 32 0.08 -2.64 1.84
C VAL A 32 0.03 -2.94 3.33
N TYR A 33 -0.93 -2.33 4.01
CA TYR A 33 -1.18 -2.45 5.44
C TYR A 33 -2.56 -3.03 5.70
N LEU A 34 -2.69 -3.78 6.78
CA LEU A 34 -3.95 -3.97 7.47
C LEU A 34 -4.16 -2.77 8.38
N ALA A 35 -5.34 -2.17 8.30
CA ALA A 35 -5.73 -1.06 9.15
C ALA A 35 -7.18 -1.24 9.60
N GLU A 36 -7.57 -0.48 10.62
CA GLU A 36 -8.94 -0.42 11.14
C GLU A 36 -9.51 0.99 10.94
N ASP A 37 -10.80 1.07 10.61
CA ASP A 37 -11.54 2.33 10.65
C ASP A 37 -12.00 2.70 12.07
N ALA A 38 -12.76 3.79 12.21
CA ALA A 38 -13.27 4.25 13.50
C ALA A 38 -14.24 3.25 14.19
N GLU A 39 -14.89 2.37 13.41
CA GLU A 39 -15.81 1.35 13.88
C GLU A 39 -15.10 -0.01 14.13
N ARG A 40 -13.77 -0.06 13.96
CA ARG A 40 -12.92 -1.26 14.04
C ARG A 40 -13.17 -2.28 12.94
N HIS A 41 -13.66 -1.85 11.78
CA HIS A 41 -13.71 -2.70 10.60
C HIS A 41 -12.34 -2.75 9.93
N ASN A 42 -11.93 -3.95 9.53
CA ASN A 42 -10.67 -4.18 8.84
C ASN A 42 -10.73 -3.67 7.40
N VAL A 43 -9.72 -2.88 7.03
CA VAL A 43 -9.47 -2.42 5.66
C VAL A 43 -8.02 -2.70 5.27
N ALA A 44 -7.77 -2.78 3.97
CA ALA A 44 -6.41 -2.79 3.45
C ALA A 44 -6.06 -1.40 2.91
N ILE A 45 -4.89 -0.88 3.27
CA ILE A 45 -4.40 0.42 2.81
C ILE A 45 -3.15 0.21 1.99
N LYS A 46 -3.16 0.67 0.73
CA LYS A 46 -1.97 0.71 -0.12
C LYS A 46 -1.40 2.12 -0.15
N GLU A 47 -0.16 2.26 0.27
CA GLU A 47 0.63 3.50 0.21
C GLU A 47 1.52 3.49 -1.03
N TYR A 48 1.54 4.59 -1.77
CA TYR A 48 2.50 4.79 -2.85
C TYR A 48 3.91 5.04 -2.27
N LEU A 49 4.76 4.03 -2.33
CA LEU A 49 6.12 4.08 -1.78
C LEU A 49 7.09 3.26 -2.64
N PRO A 50 7.35 3.70 -3.88
CA PRO A 50 8.23 3.00 -4.81
C PRO A 50 9.68 3.01 -4.31
N ALA A 51 10.22 1.84 -4.00
CA ALA A 51 11.57 1.66 -3.46
C ALA A 51 12.70 2.15 -4.40
N SER A 52 12.41 2.33 -5.69
CA SER A 52 13.37 2.88 -6.67
C SER A 52 13.48 4.40 -6.60
N LEU A 53 12.46 5.10 -6.08
CA LEU A 53 12.35 6.57 -6.09
C LEU A 53 12.40 7.19 -4.71
N ALA A 54 11.82 6.52 -3.71
CA ALA A 54 11.65 7.05 -2.36
C ALA A 54 12.35 6.17 -1.33
N GLU A 55 12.80 6.79 -0.24
CA GLU A 55 13.39 6.15 0.93
C GLU A 55 12.59 6.58 2.17
N ARG A 56 12.54 5.75 3.21
CA ARG A 56 11.94 6.11 4.50
C ARG A 56 12.65 5.38 5.61
N SER A 57 13.06 6.12 6.64
CA SER A 57 13.72 5.54 7.82
C SER A 57 12.67 4.99 8.78
N PRO A 58 13.00 3.99 9.62
CA PRO A 58 12.08 3.53 10.66
C PRO A 58 11.63 4.67 11.58
N GLY A 59 10.32 4.73 11.86
CA GLY A 59 9.71 5.77 12.69
C GLY A 59 9.37 7.08 11.95
N GLU A 60 9.84 7.27 10.73
CA GLU A 60 9.41 8.39 9.88
C GLU A 60 8.07 8.06 9.21
N LEU A 61 7.23 9.07 8.99
CA LEU A 61 5.97 8.94 8.27
C LEU A 61 6.15 9.30 6.78
N THR A 62 6.86 10.41 6.54
CA THR A 62 7.03 11.01 5.21
C THR A 62 8.15 10.34 4.41
N PRO A 63 7.91 9.96 3.14
CA PRO A 63 8.96 9.47 2.24
C PRO A 63 9.93 10.59 1.83
N LYS A 64 11.22 10.26 1.75
CA LYS A 64 12.26 11.15 1.23
C LYS A 64 12.58 10.80 -0.21
N VAL A 65 12.54 11.80 -1.10
CA VAL A 65 12.80 11.64 -2.53
C VAL A 65 13.89 12.60 -2.95
N LYS A 66 14.93 12.08 -3.62
CA LYS A 66 16.03 12.90 -4.11
C LYS A 66 15.55 13.91 -5.17
N PRO A 67 16.09 15.13 -5.23
CA PRO A 67 15.64 16.17 -6.17
C PRO A 67 15.53 15.70 -7.62
N GLU A 68 16.49 14.93 -8.10
CA GLU A 68 16.54 14.39 -9.46
C GLU A 68 15.41 13.40 -9.78
N LYS A 69 14.79 12.79 -8.77
CA LYS A 69 13.68 11.84 -8.91
C LYS A 69 12.31 12.44 -8.62
N GLN A 70 12.26 13.66 -8.07
CA GLN A 70 10.99 14.30 -7.72
C GLN A 70 10.01 14.42 -8.89
N PRO A 71 10.41 14.78 -10.13
CA PRO A 71 9.46 14.86 -11.24
C PRO A 71 8.77 13.52 -11.52
N LEU A 72 9.55 12.42 -11.50
CA LEU A 72 9.04 11.07 -11.73
C LEU A 72 8.16 10.59 -10.57
N TYR A 73 8.55 10.90 -9.33
CA TYR A 73 7.74 10.60 -8.15
C TYR A 73 6.38 11.31 -8.19
N ARG A 74 6.36 12.61 -8.52
CA ARG A 74 5.12 13.39 -8.69
C ARG A 74 4.22 12.84 -9.80
N LEU A 75 4.81 12.41 -10.92
CA LEU A 75 4.06 11.75 -11.99
C LEU A 75 3.41 10.46 -11.48
N GLY A 76 4.16 9.64 -10.75
CA GLY A 76 3.64 8.41 -10.18
C GLY A 76 2.55 8.62 -9.12
N LEU A 77 2.68 9.65 -8.28
CA LEU A 77 1.60 10.06 -7.36
C LEU A 77 0.31 10.38 -8.12
N LYS A 78 0.40 11.14 -9.22
CA LYS A 78 -0.76 11.46 -10.07
C LYS A 78 -1.36 10.20 -10.68
N SER A 79 -0.54 9.33 -11.27
CA SER A 79 -1.02 8.09 -11.89
C SER A 79 -1.69 7.16 -10.88
N PHE A 80 -1.11 7.00 -9.69
CA PHE A 80 -1.68 6.16 -8.64
C PHE A 80 -3.03 6.69 -8.13
N PHE A 81 -3.18 8.01 -8.04
CA PHE A 81 -4.44 8.64 -7.66
C PHE A 81 -5.53 8.42 -8.74
N GLU A 82 -5.18 8.56 -10.02
CA GLU A 82 -6.11 8.30 -11.14
C GLU A 82 -6.49 6.81 -11.25
N GLU A 83 -5.56 5.89 -10.96
CA GLU A 83 -5.83 4.45 -10.85
C GLU A 83 -6.88 4.19 -9.76
N GLY A 84 -6.69 4.77 -8.57
CA GLY A 84 -7.67 4.69 -7.49
C GLY A 84 -9.05 5.20 -7.88
N ARG A 85 -9.13 6.35 -8.56
CA ARG A 85 -10.41 6.89 -9.06
C ARG A 85 -11.08 5.95 -10.06
N SER A 86 -10.30 5.33 -10.94
CA SER A 86 -10.81 4.41 -11.95
C SER A 86 -11.34 3.12 -11.32
N LEU A 87 -10.59 2.57 -10.35
CA LEU A 87 -10.99 1.36 -9.61
C LEU A 87 -12.21 1.60 -8.72
N ALA A 88 -12.38 2.79 -8.15
CA ALA A 88 -13.54 3.15 -7.33
C ALA A 88 -14.86 3.12 -8.11
N GLN A 89 -14.83 3.19 -9.45
CA GLN A 89 -16.02 3.08 -10.30
C GLN A 89 -16.42 1.63 -10.59
N ILE A 90 -15.61 0.65 -10.21
CA ILE A 90 -15.85 -0.76 -10.49
C ILE A 90 -16.49 -1.42 -9.27
N SER A 91 -17.69 -1.97 -9.47
CA SER A 91 -18.40 -2.78 -8.47
C SER A 91 -18.64 -4.18 -9.03
N HIS A 92 -17.75 -5.11 -8.73
CA HIS A 92 -17.83 -6.49 -9.19
C HIS A 92 -17.31 -7.47 -8.12
N PRO A 93 -17.95 -8.63 -7.87
CA PRO A 93 -17.56 -9.56 -6.80
C PRO A 93 -16.10 -10.05 -6.85
N SER A 94 -15.53 -10.11 -8.06
CA SER A 94 -14.14 -10.56 -8.29
C SER A 94 -13.11 -9.43 -8.40
N VAL A 95 -13.51 -8.18 -8.12
CA VAL A 95 -12.62 -7.01 -8.14
C VAL A 95 -12.64 -6.36 -6.76
N VAL A 96 -11.47 -6.11 -6.18
CA VAL A 96 -11.38 -5.47 -4.87
C VAL A 96 -11.96 -4.05 -4.94
N SER A 97 -12.90 -3.74 -4.06
CA SER A 97 -13.54 -2.42 -4.03
C SER A 97 -12.65 -1.41 -3.33
N VAL A 98 -12.45 -0.26 -3.98
CA VAL A 98 -11.80 0.91 -3.39
C VAL A 98 -12.84 1.70 -2.60
N LEU A 99 -12.57 1.94 -1.33
CA LEU A 99 -13.46 2.64 -0.39
C LEU A 99 -13.15 4.13 -0.30
N ASN A 100 -11.87 4.47 -0.32
CA ASN A 100 -11.39 5.84 -0.17
C ASN A 100 -10.00 6.00 -0.79
N PHE A 101 -9.63 7.23 -1.12
CA PHE A 101 -8.29 7.60 -1.55
C PHE A 101 -7.97 9.01 -1.07
N PHE A 102 -6.78 9.20 -0.51
CA PHE A 102 -6.42 10.47 0.10
C PHE A 102 -4.91 10.74 0.01
N ARG A 103 -4.54 11.99 0.30
CA ARG A 103 -3.15 12.46 0.35
C ARG A 103 -2.80 12.84 1.77
N GLU A 104 -1.68 12.32 2.24
CA GLU A 104 -1.12 12.62 3.57
C GLU A 104 0.36 12.25 3.56
N ASN A 105 1.18 12.76 4.49
CA ASN A 105 2.60 12.43 4.60
C ASN A 105 3.39 12.53 3.28
N GLU A 106 3.06 13.53 2.44
CA GLU A 106 3.64 13.73 1.10
C GLU A 106 3.51 12.54 0.12
N THR A 107 2.56 11.63 0.39
CA THR A 107 2.23 10.51 -0.49
C THR A 107 0.72 10.35 -0.67
N VAL A 108 0.30 9.29 -1.37
CA VAL A 108 -1.08 8.92 -1.63
C VAL A 108 -1.37 7.55 -1.02
N TYR A 109 -2.56 7.43 -0.43
CA TYR A 109 -3.10 6.21 0.14
C TYR A 109 -4.38 5.82 -0.58
N MET A 110 -4.55 4.52 -0.79
CA MET A 110 -5.76 3.91 -1.33
C MET A 110 -6.29 2.90 -0.32
N VAL A 111 -7.51 3.14 0.17
CA VAL A 111 -8.22 2.27 1.10
C VAL A 111 -9.13 1.35 0.30
N MET A 112 -9.08 0.06 0.61
CA MET A 112 -9.84 -0.98 -0.07
C MET A 112 -10.36 -1.99 0.94
N ASN A 113 -11.36 -2.77 0.52
CA ASN A 113 -11.84 -3.89 1.31
C ASN A 113 -10.68 -4.84 1.66
N TYR A 114 -10.58 -5.20 2.94
CA TYR A 114 -9.68 -6.27 3.35
C TYR A 114 -10.30 -7.62 2.98
N LEU A 115 -9.59 -8.41 2.18
CA LEU A 115 -9.98 -9.77 1.82
C LEU A 115 -9.14 -10.76 2.62
N GLN A 116 -9.81 -11.63 3.37
CA GLN A 116 -9.15 -12.71 4.10
C GLN A 116 -8.86 -13.87 3.14
N GLY A 117 -7.60 -14.25 3.05
CA GLY A 117 -7.13 -15.33 2.19
C GLY A 117 -5.71 -15.08 1.70
N ASP A 118 -5.24 -15.97 0.84
CA ASP A 118 -3.90 -15.95 0.29
C ASP A 118 -3.90 -15.49 -1.17
N THR A 119 -2.77 -14.96 -1.64
CA THR A 119 -2.63 -14.68 -3.06
C THR A 119 -2.48 -15.98 -3.85
N LEU A 120 -2.80 -15.96 -5.15
CA LEU A 120 -2.55 -17.12 -6.01
C LEU A 120 -1.07 -17.55 -5.99
N GLN A 121 -0.14 -16.60 -5.85
CA GLN A 121 1.29 -16.87 -5.72
C GLN A 121 1.58 -17.74 -4.49
N ASP A 122 1.02 -17.37 -3.33
CA ASP A 122 1.20 -18.10 -2.07
C ASP A 122 0.62 -19.52 -2.17
N PHE A 123 -0.55 -19.64 -2.82
CA PHE A 123 -1.18 -20.94 -3.08
C PHE A 123 -0.28 -21.84 -3.96
N ILE A 124 0.28 -21.31 -5.04
CA ILE A 124 1.17 -22.06 -5.94
C ILE A 124 2.43 -22.54 -5.21
N VAL A 125 3.05 -21.66 -4.41
CA VAL A 125 4.26 -22.01 -3.64
C VAL A 125 3.95 -23.11 -2.63
N THR A 126 2.89 -22.96 -1.84
CA THR A 126 2.46 -23.94 -0.84
C THR A 126 2.15 -25.29 -1.47
N ALA A 127 1.42 -25.30 -2.59
CA ALA A 127 1.07 -26.53 -3.30
C ALA A 127 2.30 -27.27 -3.88
N ARG A 128 3.36 -26.53 -4.25
CA ARG A 128 4.62 -27.12 -4.71
C ARG A 128 5.37 -27.82 -3.59
N ASP A 129 5.40 -27.22 -2.40
CA ASP A 129 6.13 -27.75 -1.25
C ASP A 129 5.45 -29.00 -0.67
N LEU A 130 4.11 -29.08 -0.72
CA LEU A 130 3.35 -30.27 -0.31
C LEU A 130 3.48 -31.48 -1.25
N LYS A 131 3.97 -31.27 -2.49
CA LYS A 131 4.19 -32.34 -3.48
C LYS A 131 5.61 -32.93 -3.43
N ARG A 132 6.47 -32.44 -2.55
CA ARG A 132 7.81 -32.98 -2.28
C ARG A 132 7.78 -33.90 -1.08
#